data_AF-A0A974Y1Z3-F1
#
_entry.id   AF-A0A974Y1Z3-F1
#
_cell.length_a   1.000
_cell.length_b   1.000
_cell.length_c   1.000
_cell.angle_alpha   90.00
_cell.angle_beta   90.00
_cell.angle_gamma   90.00
#
_symmetry.space_group_name_H-M   'P 1'
#
loop_
_entity.id
_entity.type
_entity.pdbx_description
1 polymer ?
#
loop_
_entity_poly.entity_id
_entity_poly.type
_entity_poly.pdbx_seq_one_letter_code
_entity_poly.pdbx_strand_id
1 'polypeptide(L)'
;MPAWSDQSPRPGRAPCASQRGRIRSNSRRRPKQIDWRRSAIEPLESIQRRLRCGEPNEIADVVLWLSSDAASYVTGQPTSVDGGFIMRST
;
A
#
# COMPACT_ATOMS: atom_id res chain seq x y z
N MET A 1 -3.07 22.45 -15.41
CA MET A 1 -3.28 21.01 -15.14
C MET A 1 -2.50 20.22 -16.19
N PRO A 2 -1.23 19.83 -15.98
CA PRO A 2 -0.51 19.03 -16.97
C PRO A 2 -0.85 17.55 -16.77
N ALA A 3 -1.24 16.92 -17.87
CA ALA A 3 -1.47 15.50 -18.01
C ALA A 3 -0.21 14.69 -17.65
N TRP A 4 -0.40 13.59 -16.93
CA TRP A 4 0.59 12.55 -16.70
C TRP A 4 1.16 12.06 -18.04
N SER A 5 2.40 12.43 -18.34
CA SER A 5 3.11 11.99 -19.53
C SER A 5 3.58 10.54 -19.39
N ASP A 6 3.06 9.71 -20.30
CA ASP A 6 3.44 8.35 -20.64
C ASP A 6 4.97 8.23 -20.88
N GLN A 7 5.68 7.77 -19.85
CA GLN A 7 7.11 7.43 -19.90
C GLN A 7 7.29 5.90 -19.99
N SER A 8 6.87 5.34 -21.12
CA SER A 8 7.22 3.98 -21.50
C SER A 8 8.62 3.94 -22.17
N PRO A 9 9.58 3.11 -21.72
CA PRO A 9 10.89 2.99 -22.35
C PRO A 9 10.79 2.39 -23.76
N ARG A 10 11.45 3.01 -24.77
CA ARG A 10 11.55 2.42 -26.12
C ARG A 10 12.54 1.25 -26.13
N PRO A 11 12.23 0.10 -26.75
CA PRO A 11 13.17 -1.02 -26.80
C PRO A 11 14.30 -0.74 -27.80
N GLY A 12 15.53 -0.63 -27.28
CA GLY A 12 16.77 -0.64 -28.05
C GLY A 12 17.05 -2.02 -28.64
N ARG A 13 17.68 -2.06 -29.83
CA ARG A 13 18.04 -3.28 -30.57
C ARG A 13 18.85 -4.28 -29.72
N ALA A 14 18.45 -5.54 -29.73
CA ALA A 14 19.18 -6.63 -29.09
C ALA A 14 20.50 -6.96 -29.83
N PRO A 15 21.60 -7.34 -29.14
CA PRO A 15 22.83 -7.82 -29.78
C PRO A 15 22.74 -9.29 -30.24
N CYS A 16 23.54 -9.60 -31.26
CA CYS A 16 23.65 -10.88 -31.97
C CYS A 16 24.14 -12.05 -31.09
N ALA A 17 23.48 -13.20 -31.22
CA ALA A 17 23.73 -14.41 -30.45
C ALA A 17 24.99 -15.16 -30.91
N SER A 18 26.14 -14.98 -30.23
CA SER A 18 27.29 -15.88 -30.44
C SER A 18 28.17 -16.18 -29.22
N GLN A 19 27.83 -15.75 -27.99
CA GLN A 19 28.63 -16.09 -26.81
C GLN A 19 27.92 -17.10 -25.91
N ARG A 20 28.07 -18.39 -26.24
CA ARG A 20 27.70 -19.51 -25.35
C ARG A 20 28.78 -19.74 -24.29
N GLY A 21 28.88 -18.81 -23.34
CA GLY A 21 29.51 -19.06 -22.05
C GLY A 21 28.50 -19.76 -21.14
N ARG A 22 28.83 -20.95 -20.64
CA ARG A 22 28.01 -21.70 -19.67
C ARG A 22 28.00 -20.93 -18.34
N ILE A 23 27.03 -20.02 -18.19
CA ILE A 23 26.76 -19.33 -16.92
C ILE A 23 26.45 -20.42 -15.89
N ARG A 24 27.32 -20.58 -14.90
CA ARG A 24 26.97 -21.32 -13.69
C ARG A 24 25.80 -20.57 -13.07
N SER A 25 24.60 -21.12 -13.20
CA SER A 25 23.42 -20.63 -12.50
C SER A 25 23.66 -20.84 -11.01
N ASN A 26 24.28 -19.87 -10.35
CA ASN A 26 24.28 -19.83 -8.89
C ASN A 26 22.81 -19.87 -8.48
N SER A 27 22.40 -21.00 -7.93
CA SER A 27 21.04 -21.35 -7.61
C SER A 27 20.49 -20.27 -6.70
N ARG A 28 19.69 -19.40 -7.33
CA ARG A 28 18.78 -18.40 -6.77
C ARG A 28 18.58 -18.65 -5.28
N ARG A 29 19.30 -17.91 -4.43
CA ARG A 29 18.85 -17.72 -3.05
C ARG A 29 17.49 -17.06 -3.17
N ARG A 30 16.42 -17.87 -3.13
CA ARG A 30 15.04 -17.38 -3.15
C ARG A 30 14.98 -16.35 -2.01
N PRO A 31 14.67 -15.07 -2.28
CA PRO A 31 14.43 -14.14 -1.19
C PRO A 31 13.37 -14.79 -0.30
N LYS A 32 13.66 -14.90 1.01
CA LYS A 32 12.70 -15.45 1.98
C LYS A 32 11.42 -14.65 1.78
N GLN A 33 10.37 -15.34 1.34
CA GLN A 33 9.07 -14.74 1.07
C GLN A 33 8.58 -14.12 2.37
N ILE A 34 8.68 -12.80 2.48
CA ILE A 34 8.20 -12.07 3.65
C ILE A 34 6.69 -12.21 3.67
N ASP A 35 6.19 -12.84 4.72
CA ASP A 35 4.78 -12.86 5.04
C ASP A 35 4.40 -11.47 5.57
N TRP A 36 3.98 -10.59 4.64
CA TRP A 36 3.56 -9.23 4.94
C TRP A 36 2.39 -9.16 5.91
N ARG A 37 1.54 -10.21 5.96
CA ARG A 37 0.40 -10.25 6.88
C ARG A 37 0.88 -10.37 8.33
N ARG A 38 1.73 -11.36 8.60
CA ARG A 38 2.20 -11.63 9.98
C ARG A 38 3.18 -10.59 10.49
N SER A 39 4.02 -10.05 9.61
CA SER A 39 5.09 -9.13 10.00
C SER A 39 4.59 -7.71 10.30
N ALA A 40 3.44 -7.30 9.74
CA ALA A 40 2.96 -5.91 9.81
C ALA A 40 1.74 -5.70 10.72
N ILE A 41 0.88 -6.71 10.87
CA ILE A 41 -0.41 -6.56 11.55
C ILE A 41 -0.27 -6.63 13.08
N GLU A 42 0.42 -7.64 13.60
CA GLU A 42 0.48 -7.88 15.05
C GLU A 42 1.01 -6.69 15.88
N PRO A 43 2.05 -5.96 15.45
CA PRO A 43 2.51 -4.78 16.18
C PRO A 43 1.46 -3.66 16.25
N LEU A 44 0.66 -3.49 15.19
CA LEU A 44 -0.31 -2.40 15.09
C LEU A 44 -1.53 -2.62 15.99
N GLU A 45 -1.97 -3.87 16.12
CA GLU A 45 -3.09 -4.22 17.00
C GLU A 45 -2.81 -3.83 18.45
N SER A 46 -1.57 -4.01 18.91
CA SER A 46 -1.19 -3.69 20.31
C SER A 46 -1.23 -2.19 20.65
N ILE A 47 -1.08 -1.32 19.65
CA ILE A 47 -0.97 0.14 19.86
C ILE A 47 -2.31 0.83 19.57
N GLN A 48 -3.18 0.21 18.78
CA GLN A 48 -4.52 0.71 18.51
C GLN A 48 -5.40 0.59 19.76
N ARG A 49 -6.16 1.64 20.06
CA ARG A 49 -7.06 1.69 21.23
C ARG A 49 -8.14 0.61 21.21
N ARG A 50 -8.53 0.15 20.02
CA ARG A 50 -9.49 -0.94 19.82
C ARG A 50 -8.87 -2.34 19.84
N LEU A 51 -7.54 -2.46 19.99
CA LEU A 51 -6.80 -3.72 20.11
C LEU A 51 -7.13 -4.76 19.04
N ARG A 52 -7.44 -4.32 17.82
CA ARG A 52 -7.74 -5.16 16.65
C ARG A 52 -7.44 -4.42 15.36
N CYS A 53 -7.21 -5.16 14.28
CA CYS A 53 -7.24 -4.59 12.94
C CYS A 53 -8.61 -4.00 12.59
N GLY A 54 -8.57 -2.91 11.83
CA GLY A 54 -9.76 -2.33 11.22
C GLY A 54 -10.27 -3.21 10.08
N GLU A 55 -11.59 -3.29 9.94
CA GLU A 55 -12.24 -3.97 8.82
C GLU A 55 -12.43 -3.00 7.64
N PRO A 56 -12.34 -3.46 6.37
CA PRO A 56 -12.56 -2.62 5.20
C PRO A 56 -13.91 -1.89 5.19
N ASN A 57 -14.92 -2.47 5.82
CA ASN A 57 -16.23 -1.86 5.96
C ASN A 57 -16.20 -0.56 6.78
N GLU A 58 -15.32 -0.44 7.78
CA GLU A 58 -15.27 0.74 8.63
C GLU A 58 -14.84 2.00 7.85
N ILE A 59 -13.95 1.86 6.86
CA ILE A 59 -13.59 2.98 5.98
C ILE A 59 -14.67 3.22 4.92
N ALA A 60 -15.34 2.16 4.44
CA ALA A 60 -16.44 2.30 3.48
C ALA A 60 -17.63 3.07 4.07
N ASP A 61 -17.97 2.81 5.33
CA ASP A 61 -19.05 3.52 6.03
C ASP A 61 -18.74 5.01 6.22
N VAL A 62 -17.48 5.36 6.50
CA VAL A 62 -17.05 6.77 6.60
C VAL A 62 -17.13 7.46 5.24
N VAL A 63 -16.72 6.79 4.16
CA VAL A 63 -16.82 7.33 2.80
C VAL A 63 -18.29 7.51 2.41
N LEU A 64 -19.15 6.55 2.76
CA LEU A 64 -20.59 6.64 2.52
C LEU A 64 -21.20 7.84 3.25
N TRP A 65 -20.84 8.06 4.52
CA TRP A 65 -21.26 9.23 5.27
C TRP A 65 -20.75 10.54 4.66
N LEU A 66 -19.47 10.61 4.27
CA LEU A 66 -18.88 11.78 3.60
C LEU A 66 -19.56 12.11 2.26
N SER A 67 -20.14 11.10 1.60
CA SER A 67 -20.85 11.26 0.33
C SER A 67 -22.32 11.65 0.51
N SER A 68 -22.82 11.71 1.75
CA SER A 68 -24.20 12.04 2.08
C SER A 68 -24.40 13.52 2.38
N ASP A 69 -25.65 13.98 2.34
CA ASP A 69 -26.02 15.37 2.68
C ASP A 69 -25.63 15.75 4.12
N ALA A 70 -25.50 14.77 5.02
CA ALA A 70 -25.07 14.98 6.40
C ALA A 70 -23.64 15.53 6.51
N ALA A 71 -22.81 15.32 5.49
CA ALA A 71 -21.45 15.83 5.42
C ALA A 71 -21.31 17.06 4.50
N SER A 72 -22.41 17.71 4.11
CA SER A 72 -22.44 18.83 3.16
C SER A 72 -21.52 20.02 3.50
N TYR A 73 -21.19 20.20 4.78
CA TYR A 73 -20.28 21.26 5.24
C TYR A 73 -18.86 20.78 5.58
N VAL A 74 -18.59 19.48 5.46
CA VAL A 74 -17.30 18.87 5.79
C VAL A 74 -16.43 18.86 4.54
N THR A 75 -15.53 19.83 4.41
CA THR A 75 -14.62 19.93 3.27
C THR A 75 -13.19 20.25 3.71
N GLY A 76 -12.21 19.72 2.98
CA GLY A 76 -10.79 20.00 3.21
C GLY A 76 -10.21 19.45 4.53
N GLN A 77 -10.98 18.67 5.29
CA GLN A 77 -10.52 18.09 6.55
C GLN A 77 -10.05 16.63 6.36
N PRO A 78 -8.83 16.28 6.82
CA PRO A 78 -8.41 14.89 6.86
C PRO A 78 -9.19 14.14 7.94
N THR A 79 -9.92 13.09 7.55
CA THR A 79 -10.68 12.25 8.48
C THR A 79 -9.90 10.96 8.74
N SER A 80 -9.42 10.78 9.98
CA SER A 80 -8.67 9.59 10.38
C SER A 80 -9.62 8.42 10.70
N VAL A 81 -9.40 7.27 10.07
CA VAL A 81 -10.15 6.02 10.31
C VAL A 81 -9.16 4.91 10.67
N ASP A 82 -8.62 4.98 11.87
CA ASP A 82 -7.49 4.15 12.32
C ASP A 82 -7.70 3.52 13.72
N GLY A 83 -8.92 3.65 14.27
CA GLY A 83 -9.23 3.17 15.62
C GLY A 83 -8.66 4.03 16.76
N GLY A 84 -8.27 5.28 16.47
CA GLY A 84 -7.68 6.21 17.44
C GLY A 84 -6.17 6.02 17.61
N PHE A 85 -5.49 5.55 16.58
CA PHE A 85 -4.04 5.33 16.58
C PHE A 85 -3.26 6.65 16.55
N ILE A 86 -3.64 7.57 15.66
CA ILE A 86 -2.95 8.84 15.49
C ILE A 86 -3.35 9.87 16.56
N MET A 87 -4.56 9.74 17.13
CA MET A 87 -5.09 10.70 18.09
C MET A 87 -4.70 10.34 19.52
N ARG A 88 -3.59 10.92 20.00
CA ARG A 88 -3.13 10.78 21.38
C ARG A 88 -4.01 11.63 22.31
N SER A 89 -4.86 11.00 23.10
CA SER A 89 -5.57 11.68 24.19
C SER A 89 -4.57 12.01 25.30
N THR A 90 -4.18 13.28 25.42
CA THR A 90 -3.51 13.84 26.60
C THR A 90 -4.36 13.69 27.85
#